data_AF-A0A8T6SGR7-F1
#
_entry.id   AF-A0A8T6SGR7-F1
#
_cell.length_a   1.000
_cell.length_b   1.000
_cell.length_c   1.000
_cell.angle_alpha   90.00
_cell.angle_beta   90.00
_cell.angle_gamma   90.00
#
_symmetry.space_group_name_H-M   'P 1'
#
loop_
_entity.id
_entity.type
_entity.pdbx_description
1 polymer ?
#
loop_
_entity_poly.entity_id
_entity_poly.type
_entity_poly.pdbx_seq_one_letter_code
_entity_poly.pdbx_strand_id
1 'polypeptide(L)'
;MNRKIFLVSLLGLFLLVGTAGSGTSHTPSPVEHSISSGNMVREGMIEEEIEESIDAGLAWLVAQQDDEGYWGPYTAYWVPYTGFALIKLQDRAYELGYDSPFDPEYGYASTVIAGWDFIFSTNSEGLPYNLFTQTLTVQDHISGASGTLDDPDTNGNGYGIYFNSYGHYHTYSTGVMLMALEASGTPDRSTGIDIDGDGIEETFFDIAQDAADWLAFAQGDAGHDEGGWFYTTTVTGTPVSYPTGGYIDTDNSNGGYAVLGLAAAEGFGCTVPIWVKTELSVWINVLQDAVDGDMNDGGSWYRPEWAWVNLLKTGNLVFEMSFVGDAPTTQRFQDALDYIERHWNDATTGSINDVGWKDPTGLHHHYQAMYCLMKGFEYSLVELIDVDGDNVPEHDWYLEFAQVLIASQTTDGYWTGGAWGDNILNTIWALLTLERITPPPPVIEVYIDVKPHSWPNPLNHKSRGVFPVAICGTEEFDVMTIDPATVRLTMLDADGEVTPLRWHYEDVATPYMGEEGGGHACGADGYMDLVFHFRTPEVFEILHLYEYTGEAIPLVIIGALFEEEGGTAISGADFVWILQVPRKGKP
;
A
#
# COMPACT_ATOMS: atom_id res chain seq x y z
N MET A 1 -12.18 10.57 -3.87
CA MET A 1 -11.36 9.47 -3.31
C MET A 1 -10.73 8.68 -4.46
N ASN A 2 -9.68 9.25 -5.07
CA ASN A 2 -8.94 8.61 -6.17
C ASN A 2 -7.45 8.56 -5.80
N ARG A 3 -7.05 7.58 -4.97
CA ARG A 3 -5.69 7.48 -4.40
C ARG A 3 -4.62 7.13 -5.44
N LYS A 4 -4.95 6.41 -6.54
CA LYS A 4 -4.01 6.07 -7.62
C LYS A 4 -3.56 7.28 -8.45
N ILE A 5 -4.44 8.27 -8.68
CA ILE A 5 -4.08 9.49 -9.44
C ILE A 5 -3.01 10.31 -8.69
N PHE A 6 -3.00 10.21 -7.35
CA PHE A 6 -2.10 10.96 -6.48
C PHE A 6 -0.64 10.44 -6.56
N LEU A 7 -0.43 9.12 -6.64
CA LEU A 7 0.92 8.56 -6.74
C LEU A 7 1.50 8.59 -8.17
N VAL A 8 0.68 8.35 -9.20
CA VAL A 8 1.15 8.40 -10.59
C VAL A 8 1.55 9.83 -10.99
N SER A 9 0.89 10.85 -10.41
CA SER A 9 1.27 12.27 -10.62
C SER A 9 2.55 12.66 -9.88
N LEU A 10 2.89 11.99 -8.77
CA LEU A 10 4.13 12.21 -8.02
C LEU A 10 5.36 11.75 -8.83
N LEU A 11 5.26 10.61 -9.52
CA LEU A 11 6.40 9.92 -10.15
C LEU A 11 6.70 10.41 -11.58
N GLY A 12 5.69 10.89 -12.32
CA GLY A 12 5.86 11.34 -13.71
C GLY A 12 6.70 12.62 -13.93
N LEU A 13 7.12 13.33 -12.87
CA LEU A 13 7.80 14.63 -12.98
C LEU A 13 9.28 14.66 -12.51
N PHE A 14 9.83 13.55 -12.02
CA PHE A 14 11.20 13.50 -11.46
C PHE A 14 12.33 13.50 -12.51
N LEU A 15 12.02 13.50 -13.81
CA LEU A 15 13.00 13.45 -14.90
C LEU A 15 13.77 14.76 -15.21
N LEU A 16 13.71 15.82 -14.38
CA LEU A 16 14.25 17.13 -14.81
C LEU A 16 14.88 18.05 -13.77
N VAL A 17 15.64 17.58 -12.77
CA VAL A 17 16.57 18.49 -12.05
C VAL A 17 17.90 17.81 -11.65
N GLY A 18 18.90 17.87 -12.53
CA GLY A 18 20.30 17.58 -12.21
C GLY A 18 21.11 18.85 -11.88
N THR A 19 21.48 18.97 -10.61
CA THR A 19 22.62 19.70 -9.98
C THR A 19 23.25 20.94 -10.66
N ALA A 20 23.29 22.08 -9.92
CA ALA A 20 24.09 23.25 -10.27
C ALA A 20 25.13 23.58 -9.18
N GLY A 21 26.42 23.32 -9.47
CA GLY A 21 27.56 23.66 -8.62
C GLY A 21 28.76 24.22 -9.40
N SER A 22 28.94 25.54 -9.34
CA SER A 22 30.15 26.37 -9.56
C SER A 22 31.19 26.03 -10.65
N GLY A 23 31.15 26.82 -11.73
CA GLY A 23 32.29 27.63 -12.21
C GLY A 23 33.49 26.96 -12.90
N THR A 24 33.53 27.00 -14.24
CA THR A 24 34.52 27.75 -15.03
C THR A 24 34.15 27.72 -16.52
N SER A 25 34.40 28.84 -17.20
CA SER A 25 33.92 29.15 -18.55
C SER A 25 34.50 28.24 -19.64
N HIS A 26 33.67 27.40 -20.24
CA HIS A 26 33.75 26.95 -21.64
C HIS A 26 32.32 26.69 -22.11
N THR A 27 31.89 27.35 -23.19
CA THR A 27 30.56 27.17 -23.78
C THR A 27 30.41 25.74 -24.33
N PRO A 28 29.46 24.92 -23.84
CA PRO A 28 29.03 23.72 -24.55
C PRO A 28 27.74 24.03 -25.34
N SER A 29 27.65 23.48 -26.54
CA SER A 29 26.42 23.40 -27.33
C SER A 29 25.33 22.70 -26.51
N PRO A 30 24.03 23.07 -26.63
CA PRO A 30 22.96 22.31 -25.99
C PRO A 30 22.93 20.92 -26.64
N VAL A 31 23.18 19.88 -25.85
CA VAL A 31 22.72 18.54 -26.15
C VAL A 31 21.31 18.48 -25.59
N GLU A 32 20.33 18.79 -26.45
CA GLU A 32 18.97 18.34 -26.21
C GLU A 32 19.01 16.80 -26.23
N HIS A 33 18.79 16.15 -25.09
CA HIS A 33 18.36 14.76 -25.08
C HIS A 33 16.96 14.73 -25.66
N SER A 34 16.87 14.64 -26.99
CA SER A 34 15.61 14.38 -27.67
C SER A 34 15.21 12.94 -27.33
N ILE A 35 14.26 12.76 -26.41
CA ILE A 35 13.50 11.52 -26.33
C ILE A 35 12.88 11.33 -27.72
N SER A 36 13.31 10.28 -28.43
CA SER A 36 12.94 10.12 -29.83
C SER A 36 11.43 9.85 -29.91
N SER A 37 10.76 10.43 -30.91
CA SER A 37 9.33 10.16 -31.17
C SER A 37 9.01 8.68 -31.38
N GLY A 38 10.01 7.83 -31.61
CA GLY A 38 9.85 6.38 -31.69
C GLY A 38 9.69 5.69 -30.34
N ASN A 39 10.27 6.23 -29.26
CA ASN A 39 10.13 5.66 -27.91
C ASN A 39 8.76 5.99 -27.33
N MET A 40 8.32 7.25 -27.44
CA MET A 40 6.96 7.65 -27.01
C MET A 40 5.84 6.90 -27.75
N VAL A 41 6.05 6.56 -29.03
CA VAL A 41 5.08 5.75 -29.81
C VAL A 41 5.08 4.30 -29.32
N ARG A 42 6.23 3.74 -28.94
CA ARG A 42 6.33 2.36 -28.42
C ARG A 42 5.75 2.25 -27.00
N GLU A 43 5.97 3.26 -26.16
CA GLU A 43 5.37 3.39 -24.83
C GLU A 43 3.84 3.53 -24.93
N GLY A 44 3.33 4.42 -25.79
CA GLY A 44 1.89 4.53 -26.01
C GLY A 44 1.24 3.26 -26.57
N MET A 45 1.99 2.45 -27.33
CA MET A 45 1.50 1.17 -27.84
C MET A 45 1.44 0.08 -26.77
N ILE A 46 2.40 0.03 -25.84
CA ILE A 46 2.37 -0.99 -24.78
C ILE A 46 1.24 -0.71 -23.78
N GLU A 47 0.94 0.56 -23.48
CA GLU A 47 -0.20 0.92 -22.62
C GLU A 47 -1.54 0.47 -23.22
N GLU A 48 -1.73 0.62 -24.53
CA GLU A 48 -2.92 0.12 -25.24
C GLU A 48 -2.99 -1.42 -25.17
N GLU A 49 -1.86 -2.12 -25.36
CA GLU A 49 -1.80 -3.58 -25.25
C GLU A 49 -2.06 -4.09 -23.82
N ILE A 50 -1.61 -3.35 -22.80
CA ILE A 50 -1.88 -3.64 -21.38
C ILE A 50 -3.39 -3.53 -21.12
N GLU A 51 -4.01 -2.43 -21.52
CA GLU A 51 -5.44 -2.19 -21.33
C GLU A 51 -6.30 -3.25 -22.06
N GLU A 52 -5.96 -3.60 -23.31
CA GLU A 52 -6.63 -4.68 -24.03
C GLU A 52 -6.50 -6.03 -23.32
N SER A 53 -5.33 -6.31 -22.74
CA SER A 53 -5.08 -7.53 -21.98
C SER A 53 -5.89 -7.57 -20.67
N ILE A 54 -5.96 -6.44 -19.96
CA ILE A 54 -6.77 -6.26 -18.76
C ILE A 54 -8.25 -6.51 -19.05
N ASP A 55 -8.80 -5.87 -20.08
CA ASP A 55 -10.21 -6.01 -20.46
C ASP A 55 -10.57 -7.47 -20.80
N ALA A 56 -9.70 -8.17 -21.54
CA ALA A 56 -9.91 -9.57 -21.88
C ALA A 56 -9.86 -10.48 -20.63
N GLY A 57 -8.91 -10.25 -19.73
CA GLY A 57 -8.78 -11.01 -18.48
C GLY A 57 -9.93 -10.78 -17.51
N LEU A 58 -10.38 -9.52 -17.36
CA LEU A 58 -11.56 -9.17 -16.56
C LEU A 58 -12.82 -9.82 -17.09
N ALA A 59 -13.06 -9.74 -18.41
CA ALA A 59 -14.21 -10.38 -19.04
C ALA A 59 -14.23 -11.90 -18.78
N TRP A 60 -13.07 -12.56 -18.85
CA TRP A 60 -12.97 -13.98 -18.53
C TRP A 60 -13.20 -14.25 -17.03
N LEU A 61 -12.58 -13.48 -16.14
CA LEU A 61 -12.67 -13.65 -14.68
C LEU A 61 -14.11 -13.48 -14.18
N VAL A 62 -14.83 -12.48 -14.68
CA VAL A 62 -16.26 -12.26 -14.37
C VAL A 62 -17.11 -13.45 -14.80
N ALA A 63 -16.80 -14.05 -15.94
CA ALA A 63 -17.48 -15.25 -16.41
C ALA A 63 -17.21 -16.51 -15.57
N GLN A 64 -16.25 -16.46 -14.62
CA GLN A 64 -15.96 -17.55 -13.69
C GLN A 64 -16.71 -17.42 -12.35
N GLN A 65 -17.45 -16.34 -12.10
CA GLN A 65 -18.24 -16.20 -10.88
C GLN A 65 -19.33 -17.27 -10.84
N ASP A 66 -19.47 -17.97 -9.71
CA ASP A 66 -20.57 -18.90 -9.49
C ASP A 66 -21.91 -18.15 -9.31
N ASP A 67 -23.03 -18.84 -9.53
CA ASP A 67 -24.37 -18.26 -9.33
C ASP A 67 -24.61 -17.81 -7.86
N GLU A 68 -23.86 -18.37 -6.90
CA GLU A 68 -23.87 -17.97 -5.49
C GLU A 68 -22.91 -16.80 -5.18
N GLY A 69 -22.20 -16.25 -6.17
CA GLY A 69 -21.40 -15.03 -6.05
C GLY A 69 -19.91 -15.23 -5.74
N TYR A 70 -19.46 -16.44 -5.42
CA TYR A 70 -18.06 -16.73 -5.12
C TYR A 70 -17.22 -17.11 -6.34
N TRP A 71 -15.90 -17.11 -6.17
CA TRP A 71 -14.93 -17.70 -7.10
C TRP A 71 -14.20 -18.89 -6.47
N GLY A 72 -13.70 -19.76 -7.33
CA GLY A 72 -12.77 -20.82 -6.96
C GLY A 72 -13.39 -22.21 -6.86
N PRO A 73 -12.58 -23.26 -7.12
CA PRO A 73 -13.11 -24.62 -7.31
C PRO A 73 -13.32 -25.41 -6.01
N TYR A 74 -12.77 -24.96 -4.88
CA TYR A 74 -12.79 -25.72 -3.63
C TYR A 74 -13.30 -24.87 -2.46
N THR A 75 -14.17 -25.47 -1.65
CA THR A 75 -14.82 -24.82 -0.50
C THR A 75 -13.85 -24.22 0.51
N ALA A 76 -12.64 -24.76 0.63
CA ALA A 76 -11.64 -24.23 1.54
C ALA A 76 -10.98 -22.91 1.07
N TYR A 77 -11.18 -22.54 -0.20
CA TYR A 77 -10.55 -21.37 -0.82
C TYR A 77 -11.54 -20.39 -1.44
N TRP A 78 -12.85 -20.57 -1.23
CA TRP A 78 -13.85 -19.67 -1.81
C TRP A 78 -13.68 -18.22 -1.35
N VAL A 79 -13.51 -17.99 -0.05
CA VAL A 79 -13.24 -16.66 0.50
C VAL A 79 -11.99 -16.00 -0.12
N PRO A 80 -10.78 -16.58 -0.10
CA PRO A 80 -9.60 -15.90 -0.65
C PRO A 80 -9.68 -15.70 -2.17
N TYR A 81 -10.27 -16.64 -2.94
CA TYR A 81 -10.48 -16.43 -4.38
C TYR A 81 -11.45 -15.28 -4.65
N THR A 82 -12.52 -15.20 -3.88
CA THR A 82 -13.52 -14.13 -3.99
C THR A 82 -12.92 -12.79 -3.58
N GLY A 83 -12.16 -12.73 -2.49
CA GLY A 83 -11.45 -11.54 -2.06
C GLY A 83 -10.52 -11.01 -3.15
N PHE A 84 -9.72 -11.88 -3.78
CA PHE A 84 -8.88 -11.47 -4.90
C PHE A 84 -9.66 -10.95 -6.12
N ALA A 85 -10.76 -11.61 -6.50
CA ALA A 85 -11.60 -11.14 -7.59
C ALA A 85 -12.22 -9.77 -7.26
N LEU A 86 -12.66 -9.57 -6.00
CA LEU A 86 -13.18 -8.30 -5.52
C LEU A 86 -12.14 -7.18 -5.55
N ILE A 87 -10.90 -7.43 -5.11
CA ILE A 87 -9.80 -6.44 -5.22
C ILE A 87 -9.75 -5.90 -6.65
N LYS A 88 -9.59 -6.79 -7.63
CA LYS A 88 -9.41 -6.41 -9.03
C LYS A 88 -10.62 -5.73 -9.65
N LEU A 89 -11.83 -6.22 -9.34
CA LEU A 89 -13.07 -5.66 -9.88
C LEU A 89 -13.42 -4.31 -9.27
N GLN A 90 -13.08 -4.07 -8.01
CA GLN A 90 -13.35 -2.79 -7.36
C GLN A 90 -12.36 -1.73 -7.80
N ASP A 91 -11.08 -2.07 -7.89
CA ASP A 91 -10.02 -1.18 -8.35
C ASP A 91 -10.31 -0.64 -9.77
N ARG A 92 -10.77 -1.51 -10.67
CA ARG A 92 -11.18 -1.13 -12.03
C ARG A 92 -12.27 -0.06 -12.08
N ALA A 93 -13.16 0.01 -11.07
CA ALA A 93 -14.18 1.06 -11.04
C ALA A 93 -13.55 2.45 -10.92
N TYR A 94 -12.58 2.58 -10.02
CA TYR A 94 -11.87 3.83 -9.79
C TYR A 94 -10.97 4.21 -10.97
N GLU A 95 -10.32 3.24 -11.60
CA GLU A 95 -9.54 3.46 -12.83
C GLU A 95 -10.39 4.02 -13.98
N LEU A 96 -11.63 3.53 -14.11
CA LEU A 96 -12.59 4.03 -15.10
C LEU A 96 -13.26 5.35 -14.68
N GLY A 97 -12.89 5.91 -13.53
CA GLY A 97 -13.36 7.21 -13.04
C GLY A 97 -14.72 7.18 -12.35
N TYR A 98 -15.19 6.01 -11.89
CA TYR A 98 -16.38 5.93 -11.05
C TYR A 98 -16.04 6.29 -9.60
N ASP A 99 -16.99 6.93 -8.90
CA ASP A 99 -16.82 7.29 -7.49
C ASP A 99 -16.93 6.08 -6.54
N SER A 100 -17.42 4.94 -7.03
CA SER A 100 -17.60 3.73 -6.22
C SER A 100 -17.74 2.47 -7.09
N PRO A 101 -17.22 1.31 -6.66
CA PRO A 101 -17.43 0.03 -7.34
C PRO A 101 -18.87 -0.49 -7.21
N PHE A 102 -19.70 0.18 -6.42
CA PHE A 102 -21.13 -0.10 -6.26
C PHE A 102 -22.01 0.80 -7.11
N ASP A 103 -21.42 1.69 -7.93
CA ASP A 103 -22.18 2.55 -8.83
C ASP A 103 -23.00 1.69 -9.81
N PRO A 104 -24.34 1.84 -9.89
CA PRO A 104 -25.16 1.05 -10.81
C PRO A 104 -24.83 1.27 -12.29
N GLU A 105 -24.10 2.32 -12.66
CA GLU A 105 -23.59 2.57 -14.01
C GLU A 105 -22.24 1.87 -14.27
N TYR A 106 -21.55 1.38 -13.24
CA TYR A 106 -20.34 0.57 -13.40
C TYR A 106 -20.68 -0.83 -13.89
N GLY A 107 -20.10 -1.23 -15.02
CA GLY A 107 -20.45 -2.46 -15.74
C GLY A 107 -20.28 -3.75 -14.94
N TYR A 108 -19.42 -3.75 -13.91
CA TYR A 108 -19.19 -4.91 -13.04
C TYR A 108 -19.79 -4.77 -11.63
N ALA A 109 -20.56 -3.71 -11.36
CA ALA A 109 -21.13 -3.47 -10.02
C ALA A 109 -21.98 -4.64 -9.51
N SER A 110 -22.79 -5.27 -10.37
CA SER A 110 -23.57 -6.44 -9.96
C SER A 110 -22.71 -7.64 -9.57
N THR A 111 -21.58 -7.83 -10.23
CA THR A 111 -20.62 -8.89 -9.95
C THR A 111 -19.89 -8.62 -8.63
N VAL A 112 -19.50 -7.36 -8.38
CA VAL A 112 -18.95 -6.90 -7.09
C VAL A 112 -19.95 -7.13 -5.95
N ILE A 113 -21.21 -6.70 -6.13
CA ILE A 113 -22.28 -6.87 -5.12
C ILE A 113 -22.49 -8.35 -4.80
N ALA A 114 -22.58 -9.22 -5.81
CA ALA A 114 -22.76 -10.66 -5.59
C ALA A 114 -21.57 -11.28 -4.82
N GLY A 115 -20.35 -10.83 -5.06
CA GLY A 115 -19.17 -11.26 -4.30
C GLY A 115 -19.25 -10.86 -2.83
N TRP A 116 -19.63 -9.61 -2.54
CA TRP A 116 -19.83 -9.16 -1.16
C TRP A 116 -21.03 -9.82 -0.46
N ASP A 117 -22.13 -10.05 -1.18
CA ASP A 117 -23.29 -10.79 -0.68
C ASP A 117 -22.90 -12.22 -0.27
N PHE A 118 -21.99 -12.86 -1.02
CA PHE A 118 -21.42 -14.16 -0.63
C PHE A 118 -20.59 -14.04 0.65
N ILE A 119 -19.66 -13.09 0.71
CA ILE A 119 -18.77 -12.90 1.87
C ILE A 119 -19.58 -12.62 3.15
N PHE A 120 -20.59 -11.77 3.09
CA PHE A 120 -21.44 -11.42 4.23
C PHE A 120 -22.71 -12.27 4.33
N SER A 121 -22.75 -13.42 3.63
CA SER A 121 -23.90 -14.31 3.71
C SER A 121 -24.07 -14.90 5.11
N THR A 122 -25.32 -14.98 5.56
CA THR A 122 -25.70 -15.51 6.88
C THR A 122 -26.57 -16.75 6.75
N ASN A 123 -26.53 -17.60 7.77
CA ASN A 123 -27.48 -18.70 7.91
C ASN A 123 -28.88 -18.20 8.34
N SER A 124 -29.83 -19.12 8.50
CA SER A 124 -31.21 -18.78 8.90
C SER A 124 -31.35 -18.16 10.30
N GLU A 125 -30.31 -18.20 11.11
CA GLU A 125 -30.24 -17.61 12.45
C GLU A 125 -29.54 -16.24 12.44
N GLY A 126 -29.11 -15.74 11.28
CA GLY A 126 -28.36 -14.49 11.14
C GLY A 126 -26.87 -14.63 11.43
N LEU A 127 -26.36 -15.85 11.64
CA LEU A 127 -24.92 -16.05 11.88
C LEU A 127 -24.17 -16.09 10.54
N PRO A 128 -23.04 -15.38 10.40
CA PRO A 128 -22.24 -15.37 9.18
C PRO A 128 -21.69 -16.75 8.81
N TYR A 129 -21.53 -17.02 7.52
CA TYR A 129 -20.87 -18.23 7.02
C TYR A 129 -19.35 -18.10 6.88
N ASN A 130 -18.89 -16.90 6.50
CA ASN A 130 -17.52 -16.70 6.01
C ASN A 130 -16.64 -15.79 6.90
N LEU A 131 -17.21 -15.26 7.99
CA LEU A 131 -16.49 -14.45 8.97
C LEU A 131 -16.76 -14.98 10.38
N PHE A 132 -15.77 -14.89 11.26
CA PHE A 132 -15.79 -15.47 12.59
C PHE A 132 -15.17 -14.52 13.59
N THR A 133 -15.77 -14.42 14.77
CA THR A 133 -15.21 -13.64 15.88
C THR A 133 -14.29 -14.50 16.75
N GLN A 134 -13.26 -13.87 17.28
CA GLN A 134 -12.30 -14.46 18.21
C GLN A 134 -12.05 -13.47 19.34
N THR A 135 -12.27 -13.91 20.59
CA THR A 135 -11.89 -13.11 21.76
C THR A 135 -10.40 -12.84 21.73
N LEU A 136 -10.02 -11.56 21.87
CA LEU A 136 -8.64 -11.12 21.91
C LEU A 136 -8.12 -11.14 23.34
N THR A 137 -6.85 -11.49 23.50
CA THR A 137 -6.14 -11.38 24.76
C THR A 137 -4.80 -10.72 24.53
N VAL A 138 -4.32 -10.01 25.54
CA VAL A 138 -2.96 -9.45 25.59
C VAL A 138 -1.93 -10.53 25.25
N GLN A 139 -1.03 -10.21 24.32
CA GLN A 139 0.11 -11.02 23.91
C GLN A 139 1.31 -10.77 24.84
N ASP A 140 2.09 -11.82 25.12
CA ASP A 140 3.25 -11.75 26.03
C ASP A 140 4.57 -11.72 25.24
N HIS A 141 4.96 -10.51 24.84
CA HIS A 141 6.21 -10.23 24.15
C HIS A 141 7.31 -9.72 25.09
N ILE A 142 7.21 -9.98 26.40
CA ILE A 142 8.24 -9.53 27.37
C ILE A 142 9.63 -10.10 27.01
N SER A 143 9.67 -11.30 26.44
CA SER A 143 10.92 -11.90 25.94
C SER A 143 11.25 -11.58 24.49
N GLY A 144 10.30 -11.00 23.74
CA GLY A 144 10.42 -10.66 22.34
C GLY A 144 10.97 -9.25 22.08
N ALA A 145 10.80 -8.75 20.86
CA ALA A 145 11.38 -7.51 20.39
C ALA A 145 10.82 -6.26 21.07
N SER A 146 9.51 -6.23 21.31
CA SER A 146 8.80 -5.12 21.95
C SER A 146 9.15 -5.02 23.44
N GLY A 147 9.41 -6.16 24.08
CA GLY A 147 9.69 -6.25 25.51
C GLY A 147 8.49 -5.87 26.39
N THR A 148 7.27 -5.90 25.83
CA THR A 148 6.04 -5.43 26.47
C THR A 148 4.96 -6.51 26.55
N LEU A 149 3.90 -6.20 27.30
CA LEU A 149 2.62 -6.89 27.19
C LEU A 149 1.78 -6.08 26.20
N ASP A 150 1.38 -6.72 25.12
CA ASP A 150 0.86 -6.02 23.94
C ASP A 150 -0.62 -6.32 23.74
N ASP A 151 -1.42 -5.25 23.67
CA ASP A 151 -2.86 -5.36 23.44
C ASP A 151 -3.15 -5.26 21.93
N PRO A 152 -3.70 -6.31 21.31
CA PRO A 152 -4.10 -6.27 19.90
C PRO A 152 -5.46 -5.61 19.68
N ASP A 153 -6.28 -5.40 20.71
CA ASP A 153 -7.62 -4.81 20.62
C ASP A 153 -7.54 -3.27 20.56
N THR A 154 -7.47 -2.71 19.36
CA THR A 154 -7.22 -1.27 19.20
C THR A 154 -8.49 -0.43 19.34
N ASN A 155 -9.66 -1.03 19.13
CA ASN A 155 -10.96 -0.35 19.27
C ASN A 155 -11.64 -0.63 20.62
N GLY A 156 -11.14 -1.58 21.41
CA GLY A 156 -11.58 -1.88 22.77
C GLY A 156 -12.89 -2.69 22.86
N ASN A 157 -13.29 -3.37 21.79
CA ASN A 157 -14.53 -4.16 21.74
C ASN A 157 -14.36 -5.59 22.29
N GLY A 158 -13.12 -6.04 22.53
CA GLY A 158 -12.76 -7.31 23.14
C GLY A 158 -12.71 -8.51 22.17
N TYR A 159 -12.83 -8.29 20.87
CA TYR A 159 -12.75 -9.36 19.87
C TYR A 159 -12.14 -8.89 18.55
N GLY A 160 -11.63 -9.83 17.76
CA GLY A 160 -11.23 -9.60 16.37
C GLY A 160 -12.03 -10.49 15.44
N ILE A 161 -11.94 -10.22 14.14
CA ILE A 161 -12.63 -10.96 13.09
C ILE A 161 -11.60 -11.64 12.18
N TYR A 162 -11.87 -12.86 11.78
CA TYR A 162 -11.13 -13.51 10.71
C TYR A 162 -12.05 -14.08 9.66
N PHE A 163 -11.57 -14.10 8.42
CA PHE A 163 -12.29 -14.64 7.29
C PHE A 163 -11.88 -16.09 7.04
N ASN A 164 -12.85 -16.94 6.73
CA ASN A 164 -12.61 -18.32 6.36
C ASN A 164 -13.87 -18.92 5.71
N SER A 165 -13.72 -19.82 4.74
CA SER A 165 -14.85 -20.65 4.28
C SER A 165 -14.84 -22.01 4.99
N TYR A 166 -13.71 -22.72 4.90
CA TYR A 166 -13.54 -24.03 5.51
C TYR A 166 -12.04 -24.34 5.69
N GLY A 167 -11.70 -25.04 6.76
CA GLY A 167 -10.33 -25.45 7.03
C GLY A 167 -9.55 -24.41 7.84
N HIS A 168 -8.26 -24.31 7.56
CA HIS A 168 -7.29 -23.64 8.42
C HIS A 168 -6.60 -22.44 7.74
N TYR A 169 -7.09 -21.89 6.64
CA TYR A 169 -6.42 -20.81 5.87
C TYR A 169 -6.83 -19.40 6.32
N HIS A 170 -6.93 -19.17 7.64
CA HIS A 170 -7.52 -17.96 8.22
C HIS A 170 -6.68 -16.73 7.92
N THR A 171 -5.36 -16.81 8.05
CA THR A 171 -4.43 -15.69 7.82
C THR A 171 -4.44 -15.23 6.36
N TYR A 172 -4.30 -16.16 5.40
CA TYR A 172 -4.39 -15.85 3.97
C TYR A 172 -5.72 -15.19 3.61
N SER A 173 -6.81 -15.79 4.08
CA SER A 173 -8.16 -15.33 3.78
C SER A 173 -8.37 -13.93 4.34
N THR A 174 -7.97 -13.70 5.59
CA THR A 174 -8.11 -12.41 6.26
C THR A 174 -7.25 -11.33 5.61
N GLY A 175 -5.99 -11.64 5.27
CA GLY A 175 -5.10 -10.70 4.60
C GLY A 175 -5.61 -10.26 3.22
N VAL A 176 -6.11 -11.21 2.41
CA VAL A 176 -6.71 -10.91 1.11
C VAL A 176 -8.04 -10.15 1.26
N MET A 177 -8.84 -10.46 2.29
CA MET A 177 -10.10 -9.74 2.52
C MET A 177 -9.90 -8.31 3.00
N LEU A 178 -8.85 -8.03 3.78
CA LEU A 178 -8.48 -6.66 4.13
C LEU A 178 -8.12 -5.83 2.90
N MET A 179 -7.38 -6.39 1.96
CA MET A 179 -7.17 -5.74 0.66
C MET A 179 -8.49 -5.52 -0.11
N ALA A 180 -9.42 -6.48 -0.08
CA ALA A 180 -10.70 -6.32 -0.75
C ALA A 180 -11.55 -5.21 -0.11
N LEU A 181 -11.52 -5.09 1.22
CA LEU A 181 -12.18 -4.01 1.97
C LEU A 181 -11.55 -2.67 1.63
N GLU A 182 -10.21 -2.58 1.61
CA GLU A 182 -9.49 -1.37 1.23
C GLU A 182 -9.80 -0.92 -0.21
N ALA A 183 -9.70 -1.85 -1.16
CA ALA A 183 -10.02 -1.63 -2.57
C ALA A 183 -11.50 -1.23 -2.80
N SER A 184 -12.39 -1.46 -1.83
CA SER A 184 -13.78 -0.99 -1.94
C SER A 184 -13.87 0.52 -1.92
N GLY A 185 -12.95 1.22 -1.22
CA GLY A 185 -13.01 2.67 -0.97
C GLY A 185 -14.28 3.15 -0.26
N THR A 186 -15.01 2.27 0.42
CA THR A 186 -16.30 2.59 1.06
C THR A 186 -16.34 2.20 2.54
N PRO A 187 -15.59 2.88 3.42
CA PRO A 187 -15.51 2.54 4.85
C PRO A 187 -16.88 2.51 5.54
N ASP A 188 -17.76 3.48 5.25
CA ASP A 188 -19.08 3.62 5.89
C ASP A 188 -20.14 2.63 5.36
N ARG A 189 -19.79 1.74 4.43
CA ARG A 189 -20.76 0.82 3.83
C ARG A 189 -21.17 -0.24 4.84
N SER A 190 -22.47 -0.36 5.09
CA SER A 190 -23.01 -1.46 5.91
C SER A 190 -22.76 -2.84 5.27
N THR A 191 -22.42 -3.80 6.11
CA THR A 191 -22.30 -5.23 5.79
C THR A 191 -23.66 -5.95 5.81
N GLY A 192 -24.68 -5.35 6.43
CA GLY A 192 -25.99 -5.97 6.68
C GLY A 192 -25.99 -6.99 7.82
N ILE A 193 -24.90 -7.06 8.61
CA ILE A 193 -24.73 -7.96 9.76
C ILE A 193 -24.59 -7.08 11.01
N ASP A 194 -25.11 -7.56 12.15
CA ASP A 194 -24.94 -7.00 13.50
C ASP A 194 -24.28 -8.10 14.34
N ILE A 195 -22.95 -8.07 14.42
CA ILE A 195 -22.08 -9.10 15.00
C ILE A 195 -22.13 -9.04 16.53
N ASP A 196 -22.11 -7.85 17.10
CA ASP A 196 -22.07 -7.66 18.56
C ASP A 196 -23.48 -7.66 19.22
N GLY A 197 -24.54 -7.54 18.42
CA GLY A 197 -25.93 -7.58 18.84
C GLY A 197 -26.41 -6.28 19.49
N ASP A 198 -25.74 -5.16 19.27
CA ASP A 198 -26.11 -3.85 19.80
C ASP A 198 -27.27 -3.18 19.03
N GLY A 199 -27.63 -3.74 17.86
CA GLY A 199 -28.68 -3.27 16.98
C GLY A 199 -28.20 -2.32 15.87
N ILE A 200 -26.88 -2.16 15.69
CA ILE A 200 -26.22 -1.42 14.62
C ILE A 200 -25.51 -2.42 13.72
N GLU A 201 -25.67 -2.27 12.40
CA GLU A 201 -24.96 -3.13 11.46
C GLU A 201 -23.50 -2.68 11.35
N GLU A 202 -22.54 -3.61 11.37
CA GLU A 202 -21.14 -3.27 11.17
C GLU A 202 -20.92 -2.71 9.76
N THR A 203 -20.05 -1.71 9.69
CA THR A 203 -19.55 -1.16 8.44
C THR A 203 -18.35 -1.95 7.93
N PHE A 204 -17.95 -1.69 6.68
CA PHE A 204 -16.73 -2.26 6.12
C PHE A 204 -15.49 -1.86 6.94
N PHE A 205 -15.48 -0.63 7.49
CA PHE A 205 -14.41 -0.18 8.37
C PHE A 205 -14.36 -0.95 9.69
N ASP A 206 -15.51 -1.20 10.33
CA ASP A 206 -15.56 -1.97 11.59
C ASP A 206 -15.00 -3.38 11.38
N ILE A 207 -15.41 -4.05 10.29
CA ILE A 207 -14.88 -5.37 9.93
C ILE A 207 -13.37 -5.32 9.63
N ALA A 208 -12.91 -4.27 8.95
CA ALA A 208 -11.49 -4.11 8.64
C ALA A 208 -10.65 -3.90 9.91
N GLN A 209 -11.12 -3.08 10.86
CA GLN A 209 -10.42 -2.84 12.12
C GLN A 209 -10.33 -4.13 12.93
N ASP A 210 -11.45 -4.86 13.10
CA ASP A 210 -11.45 -6.12 13.84
C ASP A 210 -10.60 -7.20 13.17
N ALA A 211 -10.46 -7.16 11.83
CA ALA A 211 -9.58 -8.05 11.08
C ALA A 211 -8.09 -7.70 11.24
N ALA A 212 -7.76 -6.42 11.33
CA ALA A 212 -6.41 -5.97 11.67
C ALA A 212 -6.03 -6.38 13.10
N ASP A 213 -6.94 -6.20 14.06
CA ASP A 213 -6.77 -6.60 15.45
C ASP A 213 -6.60 -8.12 15.57
N TRP A 214 -7.36 -8.91 14.79
CA TRP A 214 -7.15 -10.36 14.74
C TRP A 214 -5.79 -10.74 14.15
N LEU A 215 -5.32 -10.08 13.08
CA LEU A 215 -4.00 -10.37 12.51
C LEU A 215 -2.88 -10.00 13.48
N ALA A 216 -3.02 -8.90 14.23
CA ALA A 216 -2.10 -8.55 15.32
C ALA A 216 -2.09 -9.68 16.37
N PHE A 217 -3.26 -10.11 16.84
CA PHE A 217 -3.39 -11.23 17.76
C PHE A 217 -2.89 -12.57 17.21
N ALA A 218 -2.93 -12.78 15.90
CA ALA A 218 -2.49 -14.01 15.26
C ALA A 218 -0.98 -14.07 15.00
N GLN A 219 -0.21 -13.02 15.33
CA GLN A 219 1.25 -13.00 15.20
C GLN A 219 1.89 -13.93 16.25
N GLY A 220 3.02 -14.55 15.93
CA GLY A 220 3.73 -15.42 16.86
C GLY A 220 4.44 -14.64 17.97
N ASP A 221 4.26 -15.08 19.21
CA ASP A 221 4.73 -14.35 20.40
C ASP A 221 6.25 -14.41 20.65
N ALA A 222 6.90 -15.53 20.31
CA ALA A 222 8.26 -15.78 20.79
C ALA A 222 9.01 -16.89 20.04
N GLY A 223 10.34 -16.84 20.16
CA GLY A 223 11.22 -17.93 19.77
C GLY A 223 11.33 -18.06 18.26
N HIS A 224 11.11 -19.27 17.73
CA HIS A 224 11.15 -19.47 16.28
C HIS A 224 9.94 -18.89 15.55
N ASP A 225 8.88 -18.51 16.28
CA ASP A 225 7.66 -17.96 15.68
C ASP A 225 7.52 -16.45 15.85
N GLU A 226 8.43 -15.83 16.60
CA GLU A 226 8.39 -14.40 16.96
C GLU A 226 8.25 -13.52 15.71
N GLY A 227 7.17 -12.74 15.67
CA GLY A 227 6.88 -11.80 14.59
C GLY A 227 6.32 -12.41 13.30
N GLY A 228 6.27 -13.74 13.18
CA GLY A 228 5.75 -14.45 12.00
C GLY A 228 4.26 -14.78 12.11
N TRP A 229 3.69 -15.33 11.03
CA TRP A 229 2.30 -15.84 11.02
C TRP A 229 2.21 -17.27 10.52
N PHE A 230 1.21 -17.98 11.04
CA PHE A 230 0.79 -19.30 10.56
C PHE A 230 -0.55 -19.20 9.84
N TYR A 231 -1.03 -20.35 9.38
CA TYR A 231 -2.32 -20.52 8.72
C TYR A 231 -3.53 -20.11 9.61
N THR A 232 -3.39 -20.27 10.93
CA THR A 232 -4.36 -19.87 11.97
C THR A 232 -3.64 -19.06 13.05
N THR A 233 -4.33 -18.69 14.13
CA THR A 233 -3.69 -18.06 15.30
C THR A 233 -2.54 -18.91 15.86
N THR A 234 -1.45 -18.25 16.25
CA THR A 234 -0.21 -18.87 16.80
C THR A 234 0.01 -18.60 18.28
N VAL A 235 -0.96 -18.00 18.97
CA VAL A 235 -0.82 -17.56 20.36
C VAL A 235 -0.38 -18.68 21.29
N THR A 236 0.64 -18.39 22.09
CA THR A 236 1.18 -19.32 23.08
C THR A 236 0.08 -19.77 24.06
N GLY A 237 -0.14 -21.08 24.13
CA GLY A 237 -1.14 -21.67 25.04
C GLY A 237 -2.51 -21.99 24.41
N THR A 238 -2.76 -21.63 23.15
CA THR A 238 -3.88 -22.16 22.36
C THR A 238 -3.43 -23.39 21.56
N PRO A 239 -3.87 -24.61 21.89
CA PRO A 239 -3.52 -25.79 21.12
C PRO A 239 -4.34 -25.81 19.83
N VAL A 240 -3.79 -25.32 18.72
CA VAL A 240 -4.34 -25.65 17.40
C VAL A 240 -3.75 -26.99 16.99
N SER A 241 -4.50 -28.06 17.24
CA SER A 241 -4.15 -29.40 16.78
C SER A 241 -4.21 -29.46 15.26
N TYR A 242 -3.06 -29.37 14.59
CA TYR A 242 -2.97 -29.76 13.18
C TYR A 242 -3.41 -31.24 13.06
N PRO A 243 -4.31 -31.61 12.13
CA PRO A 243 -4.81 -32.99 12.02
C PRO A 243 -3.71 -34.04 11.77
N THR A 244 -2.49 -33.61 11.42
CA THR A 244 -1.31 -34.47 11.18
C THR A 244 -0.28 -34.46 12.31
N GLY A 245 -0.51 -33.73 13.41
CA GLY A 245 0.37 -33.76 14.60
C GLY A 245 1.75 -33.10 14.41
N GLY A 246 1.86 -32.12 13.51
CA GLY A 246 3.05 -31.26 13.35
C GLY A 246 3.04 -30.06 14.30
N TYR A 247 4.21 -29.46 14.51
CA TYR A 247 4.37 -28.19 15.22
C TYR A 247 3.67 -27.05 14.47
N ILE A 248 3.20 -26.05 15.21
CA ILE A 248 2.77 -24.76 14.68
C ILE A 248 4.08 -24.07 14.30
N ASP A 249 4.33 -23.88 13.00
CA ASP A 249 5.53 -23.19 12.53
C ASP A 249 5.06 -22.06 11.62
N THR A 250 5.24 -20.82 12.07
CA THR A 250 5.09 -19.64 11.22
C THR A 250 5.92 -19.77 9.94
N ASP A 251 5.44 -19.21 8.83
CA ASP A 251 6.14 -19.30 7.55
C ASP A 251 5.93 -18.06 6.66
N ASN A 252 6.84 -17.86 5.72
CA ASN A 252 6.83 -16.69 4.85
C ASN A 252 5.82 -16.76 3.71
N SER A 253 5.15 -17.90 3.55
CA SER A 253 3.97 -17.93 2.68
C SER A 253 2.78 -17.28 3.36
N ASN A 254 2.65 -17.36 4.68
CA ASN A 254 1.62 -16.66 5.46
C ASN A 254 2.00 -15.22 5.79
N GLY A 255 3.25 -14.99 6.24
CA GLY A 255 3.74 -13.66 6.61
C GLY A 255 3.44 -12.61 5.54
N GLY A 256 3.80 -12.90 4.29
CA GLY A 256 3.56 -11.98 3.18
C GLY A 256 2.08 -11.63 2.93
N TYR A 257 1.12 -12.51 3.28
CA TYR A 257 -0.31 -12.19 3.17
C TYR A 257 -0.87 -11.50 4.42
N ALA A 258 -0.38 -11.84 5.61
CA ALA A 258 -0.72 -11.12 6.83
C ALA A 258 -0.31 -9.65 6.69
N VAL A 259 0.94 -9.40 6.29
CA VAL A 259 1.49 -8.06 6.11
C VAL A 259 0.80 -7.31 4.97
N LEU A 260 0.42 -8.01 3.90
CA LEU A 260 -0.41 -7.44 2.84
C LEU A 260 -1.74 -6.91 3.36
N GLY A 261 -2.40 -7.69 4.22
CA GLY A 261 -3.65 -7.28 4.87
C GLY A 261 -3.45 -6.12 5.84
N LEU A 262 -2.40 -6.15 6.66
CA LEU A 262 -2.11 -5.08 7.61
C LEU A 262 -1.77 -3.75 6.90
N ALA A 263 -0.99 -3.81 5.82
CA ALA A 263 -0.72 -2.63 4.98
C ALA A 263 -2.02 -2.09 4.34
N ALA A 264 -2.91 -2.97 3.90
CA ALA A 264 -4.23 -2.56 3.41
C ALA A 264 -5.11 -1.98 4.52
N ALA A 265 -5.03 -2.50 5.74
CA ALA A 265 -5.75 -1.96 6.89
C ALA A 265 -5.29 -0.53 7.21
N GLU A 266 -3.97 -0.28 7.27
CA GLU A 266 -3.43 1.10 7.40
C GLU A 266 -3.90 1.99 6.24
N GLY A 267 -3.87 1.46 5.01
CA GLY A 267 -4.44 2.14 3.85
C GLY A 267 -5.90 2.50 4.04
N PHE A 268 -6.72 1.61 4.60
CA PHE A 268 -8.14 1.86 4.82
C PHE A 268 -8.42 2.78 6.02
N GLY A 269 -7.39 3.20 6.76
CA GLY A 269 -7.48 4.06 7.93
C GLY A 269 -7.62 3.30 9.26
N CYS A 270 -7.46 1.98 9.25
CA CYS A 270 -7.46 1.18 10.47
C CYS A 270 -6.14 1.38 11.23
N THR A 271 -6.20 1.19 12.54
CA THR A 271 -5.01 1.19 13.39
C THR A 271 -4.36 -0.19 13.38
N VAL A 272 -3.09 -0.27 12.98
CA VAL A 272 -2.24 -1.44 13.21
C VAL A 272 -1.27 -1.12 14.36
N PRO A 273 -1.23 -1.92 15.45
CA PRO A 273 -0.33 -1.63 16.55
C PRO A 273 1.14 -1.62 16.14
N ILE A 274 1.90 -0.62 16.60
CA ILE A 274 3.33 -0.47 16.26
C ILE A 274 4.20 -1.66 16.68
N TRP A 275 3.80 -2.37 17.75
CA TRP A 275 4.52 -3.56 18.21
C TRP A 275 4.48 -4.68 17.16
N VAL A 276 3.45 -4.75 16.30
CA VAL A 276 3.35 -5.76 15.23
C VAL A 276 4.51 -5.61 14.24
N LYS A 277 4.82 -4.36 13.86
CA LYS A 277 5.97 -4.02 13.00
C LYS A 277 7.30 -4.29 13.73
N THR A 278 7.34 -4.03 15.04
CA THR A 278 8.53 -4.27 15.88
C THR A 278 8.89 -5.77 15.92
N GLU A 279 7.91 -6.63 16.20
CA GLU A 279 8.10 -8.09 16.22
C GLU A 279 8.39 -8.64 14.80
N LEU A 280 7.69 -8.16 13.77
CA LEU A 280 7.94 -8.55 12.38
C LEU A 280 9.38 -8.25 11.94
N SER A 281 9.98 -7.15 12.42
CA SER A 281 11.37 -6.83 12.11
C SER A 281 12.35 -7.91 12.58
N VAL A 282 12.04 -8.63 13.67
CA VAL A 282 12.80 -9.79 14.13
C VAL A 282 12.59 -10.98 13.19
N TRP A 283 11.34 -11.26 12.83
CA TRP A 283 11.00 -12.32 11.87
C TRP A 283 11.74 -12.19 10.53
N ILE A 284 11.77 -10.98 9.97
CA ILE A 284 12.50 -10.66 8.73
C ILE A 284 13.98 -11.05 8.85
N ASN A 285 14.63 -10.69 9.96
CA ASN A 285 16.04 -11.02 10.20
C ASN A 285 16.28 -12.52 10.37
N VAL A 286 15.30 -13.27 10.87
CA VAL A 286 15.39 -14.72 11.01
C VAL A 286 15.25 -15.42 9.65
N LEU A 287 14.40 -14.89 8.77
CA LEU A 287 14.14 -15.49 7.46
C LEU A 287 15.12 -15.10 6.37
N GLN A 288 15.76 -13.94 6.49
CA GLN A 288 16.73 -13.53 5.51
C GLN A 288 17.98 -14.41 5.58
N ASP A 289 18.36 -14.96 4.43
CA ASP A 289 19.59 -15.72 4.29
C ASP A 289 20.80 -14.81 4.57
N ALA A 290 21.72 -15.28 5.41
CA ALA A 290 22.85 -14.48 5.84
C ALA A 290 23.84 -14.31 4.69
N VAL A 291 24.33 -13.08 4.48
CA VAL A 291 25.37 -12.80 3.46
C VAL A 291 26.71 -13.42 3.87
N ASP A 292 26.96 -14.65 3.43
CA ASP A 292 28.14 -15.46 3.74
C ASP A 292 28.94 -15.90 2.50
N GLY A 293 28.50 -15.47 1.32
CA GLY A 293 29.18 -15.64 0.04
C GLY A 293 28.63 -16.81 -0.79
N ASP A 294 27.44 -17.32 -0.45
CA ASP A 294 26.76 -18.34 -1.23
C ASP A 294 25.82 -17.73 -2.29
N MET A 295 25.00 -18.55 -2.95
CA MET A 295 24.06 -18.05 -3.97
C MET A 295 22.74 -17.53 -3.37
N ASN A 296 22.46 -17.85 -2.12
CA ASN A 296 21.23 -17.46 -1.42
C ASN A 296 21.37 -16.15 -0.64
N ASP A 297 22.59 -15.65 -0.41
CA ASP A 297 22.88 -14.40 0.32
C ASP A 297 21.76 -13.35 0.17
N GLY A 298 21.09 -12.97 1.26
CA GLY A 298 20.05 -11.93 1.26
C GLY A 298 18.64 -12.37 0.81
N GLY A 299 18.50 -13.55 0.20
CA GLY A 299 17.22 -14.12 -0.20
C GLY A 299 16.37 -14.61 0.99
N SER A 300 15.08 -14.87 0.75
CA SER A 300 14.16 -15.28 1.82
C SER A 300 13.99 -16.80 1.95
N TRP A 301 14.16 -17.32 3.17
CA TRP A 301 13.81 -18.69 3.54
C TRP A 301 12.29 -18.89 3.58
N TYR A 302 11.84 -20.15 3.55
CA TYR A 302 10.42 -20.46 3.72
C TYR A 302 9.98 -20.31 5.17
N ARG A 303 10.81 -20.77 6.10
CA ARG A 303 10.66 -20.67 7.57
C ARG A 303 12.04 -20.89 8.22
N PRO A 304 12.23 -20.62 9.53
CA PRO A 304 13.55 -20.63 10.18
C PRO A 304 14.35 -21.92 10.05
N GLU A 305 13.70 -23.08 9.86
CA GLU A 305 14.38 -24.37 9.72
C GLU A 305 14.39 -24.91 8.28
N TRP A 306 13.90 -24.14 7.31
CA TRP A 306 13.80 -24.56 5.91
C TRP A 306 14.26 -23.46 4.96
N ALA A 307 15.57 -23.49 4.68
CA ALA A 307 16.27 -22.66 3.69
C ALA A 307 15.89 -23.04 2.24
N TRP A 308 14.63 -22.81 1.89
CA TRP A 308 14.16 -22.90 0.52
C TRP A 308 14.02 -21.48 -0.03
N VAL A 309 14.94 -21.05 -0.90
CA VAL A 309 15.05 -19.65 -1.32
C VAL A 309 14.63 -19.50 -2.79
N ASN A 310 13.80 -18.49 -3.08
CA ASN A 310 13.39 -18.12 -4.45
C ASN A 310 12.90 -16.68 -4.51
N LEU A 311 12.66 -16.19 -5.73
CA LEU A 311 12.22 -14.80 -5.95
C LEU A 311 10.84 -14.50 -5.38
N LEU A 312 9.91 -15.46 -5.35
CA LEU A 312 8.57 -15.26 -4.78
C LEU A 312 8.65 -14.79 -3.32
N LYS A 313 9.42 -15.53 -2.51
CA LYS A 313 9.51 -15.23 -1.07
C LYS A 313 10.36 -14.01 -0.80
N THR A 314 11.39 -13.79 -1.62
CA THR A 314 12.24 -12.60 -1.47
C THR A 314 11.47 -11.33 -1.86
N GLY A 315 10.59 -11.38 -2.86
CA GLY A 315 9.65 -10.29 -3.14
C GLY A 315 8.70 -9.98 -1.98
N ASN A 316 8.18 -11.02 -1.29
CA ASN A 316 7.43 -10.81 -0.05
C ASN A 316 8.30 -10.19 1.05
N LEU A 317 9.55 -10.64 1.20
CA LEU A 317 10.47 -10.11 2.22
C LEU A 317 10.75 -8.61 2.00
N VAL A 318 10.92 -8.17 0.76
CA VAL A 318 11.07 -6.74 0.39
C VAL A 318 9.84 -5.93 0.78
N PHE A 319 8.64 -6.47 0.54
CA PHE A 319 7.38 -5.85 0.97
C PHE A 319 7.31 -5.72 2.50
N GLU A 320 7.66 -6.79 3.23
CA GLU A 320 7.68 -6.80 4.70
C GLU A 320 8.70 -5.82 5.28
N MET A 321 9.91 -5.74 4.72
CA MET A 321 10.96 -4.77 5.08
C MET A 321 10.43 -3.34 4.97
N SER A 322 9.78 -3.02 3.87
CA SER A 322 9.20 -1.69 3.65
C SER A 322 8.06 -1.39 4.63
N PHE A 323 7.21 -2.38 4.92
CA PHE A 323 6.13 -2.23 5.89
C PHE A 323 6.62 -1.95 7.32
N VAL A 324 7.77 -2.51 7.73
CA VAL A 324 8.40 -2.18 9.02
C VAL A 324 9.23 -0.90 8.99
N GLY A 325 9.26 -0.19 7.85
CA GLY A 325 9.92 1.11 7.70
C GLY A 325 11.35 1.06 7.16
N ASP A 326 11.80 -0.08 6.59
CA ASP A 326 13.08 -0.09 5.89
C ASP A 326 12.99 0.68 4.57
N ALA A 327 13.94 1.57 4.38
CA ALA A 327 14.22 2.18 3.10
C ALA A 327 14.79 1.18 2.09
N PRO A 328 14.65 1.45 0.78
CA PRO A 328 15.45 0.78 -0.23
C PRO A 328 16.96 0.84 0.04
N THR A 329 17.45 1.89 0.71
CA THR A 329 18.87 2.07 1.09
C THR A 329 19.29 1.30 2.35
N THR A 330 18.36 0.70 3.09
CA THR A 330 18.68 -0.11 4.28
C THR A 330 19.45 -1.37 3.88
N GLN A 331 20.52 -1.72 4.61
CA GLN A 331 21.39 -2.84 4.23
C GLN A 331 20.66 -4.16 4.00
N ARG A 332 19.75 -4.57 4.89
CA ARG A 332 18.99 -5.82 4.71
C ARG A 332 18.06 -5.77 3.50
N PHE A 333 17.56 -4.59 3.13
CA PHE A 333 16.80 -4.40 1.91
C PHE A 333 17.71 -4.57 0.69
N GLN A 334 18.86 -3.91 0.67
CA GLN A 334 19.85 -4.03 -0.39
C GLN A 334 20.30 -5.49 -0.57
N ASP A 335 20.54 -6.23 0.51
CA ASP A 335 20.89 -7.65 0.45
C ASP A 335 19.79 -8.49 -0.25
N ALA A 336 18.51 -8.19 0.02
CA ALA A 336 17.38 -8.83 -0.65
C ALA A 336 17.25 -8.42 -2.12
N LEU A 337 17.53 -7.15 -2.44
CA LEU A 337 17.53 -6.65 -3.81
C LEU A 337 18.66 -7.30 -4.63
N ASP A 338 19.88 -7.39 -4.08
CA ASP A 338 21.02 -8.08 -4.66
C ASP A 338 20.71 -9.55 -4.96
N TYR A 339 19.96 -10.23 -4.09
CA TYR A 339 19.45 -11.58 -4.39
C TYR A 339 18.50 -11.58 -5.59
N ILE A 340 17.53 -10.66 -5.62
CA ILE A 340 16.55 -10.58 -6.70
C ILE A 340 17.24 -10.31 -8.04
N GLU A 341 18.18 -9.36 -8.08
CA GLU A 341 18.95 -8.97 -9.25
C GLU A 341 19.80 -10.11 -9.81
N ARG A 342 20.54 -10.81 -8.93
CA ARG A 342 21.35 -11.98 -9.31
C ARG A 342 20.52 -13.10 -9.92
N HIS A 343 19.29 -13.28 -9.45
CA HIS A 343 18.42 -14.37 -9.86
C HIS A 343 17.32 -13.96 -10.85
N TRP A 344 17.28 -12.69 -11.26
CA TRP A 344 16.21 -12.15 -12.10
C TRP A 344 16.00 -12.94 -13.39
N ASN A 345 17.10 -13.37 -14.01
CA ASN A 345 17.11 -14.09 -15.28
C ASN A 345 17.12 -15.63 -15.14
N ASP A 346 17.03 -16.16 -13.92
CA ASP A 346 16.87 -17.60 -13.73
C ASP A 346 15.50 -18.07 -14.28
N ALA A 347 15.49 -19.27 -14.85
CA ALA A 347 14.29 -19.83 -15.45
C ALA A 347 13.36 -20.43 -14.38
N THR A 348 12.05 -20.39 -14.66
CA THR A 348 11.08 -21.31 -14.06
C THR A 348 10.58 -22.32 -15.09
N THR A 349 10.12 -23.46 -14.59
CA THR A 349 9.43 -24.54 -15.30
C THR A 349 7.96 -24.64 -14.88
N GLY A 350 7.47 -23.65 -14.12
CA GLY A 350 6.18 -23.71 -13.41
C GLY A 350 6.22 -24.57 -12.16
N SER A 351 7.41 -24.97 -11.70
CA SER A 351 7.59 -25.69 -10.46
C SER A 351 7.74 -24.70 -9.31
N ILE A 352 7.12 -25.04 -8.18
CA ILE A 352 7.21 -24.26 -6.94
C ILE A 352 8.68 -24.09 -6.49
N ASN A 353 9.53 -25.07 -6.79
CA ASN A 353 10.92 -25.14 -6.34
C ASN A 353 11.88 -24.29 -7.16
N ASP A 354 11.41 -23.70 -8.26
CA ASP A 354 12.27 -22.92 -9.14
C ASP A 354 12.61 -21.57 -8.49
N VAL A 355 13.81 -21.08 -8.81
CA VAL A 355 14.34 -19.83 -8.25
C VAL A 355 13.70 -18.63 -8.94
N GLY A 356 13.68 -18.65 -10.29
CA GLY A 356 13.23 -17.56 -11.13
C GLY A 356 11.72 -17.50 -11.36
N TRP A 357 11.27 -16.48 -12.10
CA TRP A 357 9.85 -16.22 -12.38
C TRP A 357 9.47 -16.45 -13.84
N LYS A 358 10.43 -16.36 -14.77
CA LYS A 358 10.21 -16.38 -16.21
C LYS A 358 10.42 -17.76 -16.81
N ASP A 359 9.40 -18.33 -17.44
CA ASP A 359 9.54 -19.56 -18.20
C ASP A 359 10.04 -19.26 -19.62
N PRO A 360 11.21 -19.76 -20.04
CA PRO A 360 11.74 -19.57 -21.39
C PRO A 360 10.85 -20.15 -22.50
N THR A 361 9.92 -21.06 -22.18
CA THR A 361 8.96 -21.61 -23.15
C THR A 361 7.70 -20.76 -23.32
N GLY A 362 7.44 -19.84 -22.39
CA GLY A 362 6.27 -18.96 -22.42
C GLY A 362 4.98 -19.60 -21.89
N LEU A 363 5.03 -20.80 -21.29
CA LEU A 363 3.84 -21.60 -20.96
C LEU A 363 3.55 -21.69 -19.46
N HIS A 364 4.58 -21.50 -18.63
CA HIS A 364 4.57 -21.85 -17.21
C HIS A 364 5.22 -20.77 -16.32
N HIS A 365 4.96 -19.50 -16.61
CA HIS A 365 5.45 -18.39 -15.78
C HIS A 365 4.97 -18.50 -14.32
N HIS A 366 5.76 -17.97 -13.39
CA HIS A 366 5.41 -17.97 -11.98
C HIS A 366 4.62 -16.70 -11.61
N TYR A 367 3.33 -16.64 -11.96
CA TYR A 367 2.49 -15.43 -11.78
C TYR A 367 2.44 -14.92 -10.34
N GLN A 368 2.40 -15.80 -9.35
CA GLN A 368 2.47 -15.36 -7.95
C GLN A 368 3.80 -14.70 -7.60
N ALA A 369 4.91 -15.14 -8.19
CA ALA A 369 6.22 -14.53 -7.94
C ALA A 369 6.27 -13.13 -8.55
N MET A 370 5.72 -12.96 -9.76
CA MET A 370 5.54 -11.64 -10.37
C MET A 370 4.73 -10.72 -9.46
N TYR A 371 3.60 -11.19 -8.93
CA TYR A 371 2.77 -10.40 -8.00
C TYR A 371 3.52 -10.05 -6.70
N CYS A 372 4.23 -11.01 -6.09
CA CYS A 372 5.02 -10.76 -4.87
C CYS A 372 6.16 -9.75 -5.10
N LEU A 373 6.89 -9.87 -6.22
CA LEU A 373 7.95 -8.94 -6.61
C LEU A 373 7.39 -7.55 -6.89
N MET A 374 6.33 -7.46 -7.72
CA MET A 374 5.66 -6.20 -8.06
C MET A 374 5.21 -5.48 -6.79
N LYS A 375 4.51 -6.17 -5.87
CA LYS A 375 4.09 -5.54 -4.61
C LYS A 375 5.26 -5.02 -3.80
N GLY A 376 6.33 -5.81 -3.69
CA GLY A 376 7.55 -5.38 -3.00
C GLY A 376 8.13 -4.11 -3.61
N PHE A 377 8.26 -4.06 -4.93
CA PHE A 377 8.81 -2.90 -5.65
C PHE A 377 7.90 -1.68 -5.62
N GLU A 378 6.60 -1.83 -5.89
CA GLU A 378 5.64 -0.72 -5.87
C GLU A 378 5.50 -0.13 -4.46
N TYR A 379 5.39 -0.97 -3.43
CA TYR A 379 5.25 -0.51 -2.04
C TYR A 379 6.53 0.15 -1.50
N SER A 380 7.69 -0.19 -2.05
CA SER A 380 9.00 0.36 -1.70
C SER A 380 9.49 1.47 -2.64
N LEU A 381 8.73 1.80 -3.68
CA LEU A 381 9.09 2.77 -4.72
C LEU A 381 10.37 2.42 -5.51
N VAL A 382 10.63 1.12 -5.72
CA VAL A 382 11.74 0.64 -6.57
C VAL A 382 11.28 0.62 -8.03
N GLU A 383 11.70 1.60 -8.82
CA GLU A 383 11.32 1.71 -10.24
C GLU A 383 12.20 0.87 -11.18
N LEU A 384 13.49 0.77 -10.87
CA LEU A 384 14.51 0.13 -11.70
C LEU A 384 15.39 -0.78 -10.84
N ILE A 385 15.90 -1.85 -11.43
CA ILE A 385 16.83 -2.79 -10.80
C ILE A 385 18.09 -2.97 -11.67
N ASP A 386 19.19 -3.41 -11.06
CA ASP A 386 20.45 -3.72 -11.75
C ASP A 386 20.57 -5.23 -12.03
N VAL A 387 20.14 -5.66 -13.22
CA VAL A 387 20.19 -7.08 -13.59
C VAL A 387 21.51 -7.51 -14.25
N ASP A 388 22.43 -6.57 -14.51
CA ASP A 388 23.70 -6.85 -15.21
C ASP A 388 24.96 -6.72 -14.32
N GLY A 389 24.77 -6.21 -13.11
CA GLY A 389 25.75 -6.18 -12.02
C GLY A 389 26.78 -5.06 -12.15
N ASP A 390 26.45 -3.97 -12.86
CA ASP A 390 27.32 -2.81 -13.02
C ASP A 390 27.13 -1.71 -11.95
N ASN A 391 26.19 -1.92 -11.02
CA ASN A 391 25.72 -1.05 -9.94
C ASN A 391 24.93 0.18 -10.42
N VAL A 392 24.28 0.08 -11.58
CA VAL A 392 23.37 1.10 -12.10
C VAL A 392 21.99 0.48 -12.32
N PRO A 393 20.99 0.85 -11.51
CA PRO A 393 19.61 0.40 -11.73
C PRO A 393 19.05 1.02 -13.02
N GLU A 394 18.71 0.17 -13.98
CA GLU A 394 18.33 0.59 -15.33
C GLU A 394 17.38 -0.38 -16.03
N HIS A 395 17.15 -1.54 -15.42
CA HIS A 395 16.21 -2.52 -15.92
C HIS A 395 14.81 -2.21 -15.40
N ASP A 396 13.91 -1.88 -16.31
CA ASP A 396 12.48 -1.69 -16.05
C ASP A 396 11.80 -3.06 -15.88
N TRP A 397 11.67 -3.47 -14.63
CA TRP A 397 11.08 -4.76 -14.26
C TRP A 397 9.60 -4.84 -14.66
N TYR A 398 8.86 -3.73 -14.58
CA TYR A 398 7.43 -3.71 -14.88
C TYR A 398 7.19 -3.90 -16.37
N LEU A 399 7.93 -3.17 -17.20
CA LEU A 399 7.81 -3.29 -18.64
C LEU A 399 8.11 -4.73 -19.10
N GLU A 400 9.06 -5.41 -18.46
CA GLU A 400 9.33 -6.82 -18.73
C GLU A 400 8.15 -7.72 -18.30
N PHE A 401 7.61 -7.53 -17.10
CA PHE A 401 6.42 -8.27 -16.64
C PHE A 401 5.24 -8.07 -17.59
N ALA A 402 4.92 -6.83 -17.94
CA ALA A 402 3.81 -6.50 -18.84
C ALA A 402 3.98 -7.19 -20.21
N GLN A 403 5.17 -7.08 -20.82
CA GLN A 403 5.45 -7.74 -22.10
C GLN A 403 5.29 -9.26 -22.02
N VAL A 404 5.76 -9.89 -20.94
CA VAL A 404 5.62 -11.34 -20.75
C VAL A 404 4.15 -11.72 -20.57
N LEU A 405 3.41 -11.00 -19.74
CA LEU A 405 2.00 -11.29 -19.45
C LEU A 405 1.13 -11.15 -20.69
N ILE A 406 1.29 -10.06 -21.46
CA ILE A 406 0.57 -9.85 -22.73
C ILE A 406 0.89 -10.99 -23.70
N ALA A 407 2.18 -11.36 -23.83
CA ALA A 407 2.59 -12.42 -24.74
C ALA A 407 2.10 -13.82 -24.33
N SER A 408 1.86 -14.06 -23.04
CA SER A 408 1.42 -15.36 -22.51
C SER A 408 -0.09 -15.49 -22.32
N GLN A 409 -0.87 -14.40 -22.51
CA GLN A 409 -2.31 -14.45 -22.37
C GLN A 409 -2.94 -15.38 -23.42
N THR A 410 -3.87 -16.23 -22.99
CA THR A 410 -4.59 -17.10 -23.93
C THR A 410 -5.54 -16.29 -24.82
N THR A 411 -5.97 -16.87 -25.94
CA THR A 411 -6.97 -16.23 -26.82
C THR A 411 -8.33 -16.01 -26.16
N ASP A 412 -8.59 -16.70 -25.04
CA ASP A 412 -9.82 -16.56 -24.26
C ASP A 412 -9.65 -15.54 -23.11
N GLY A 413 -8.50 -14.86 -23.01
CA GLY A 413 -8.23 -13.77 -22.07
C GLY A 413 -7.61 -14.18 -20.73
N TYR A 414 -7.41 -15.47 -20.45
CA TYR A 414 -6.90 -15.94 -19.15
C TYR A 414 -5.45 -16.42 -19.21
N TRP A 415 -4.83 -16.59 -18.04
CA TRP A 415 -3.49 -17.15 -17.89
C TRP A 415 -3.53 -18.54 -17.24
N THR A 416 -2.57 -19.38 -17.60
CA THR A 416 -2.52 -20.79 -17.15
C THR A 416 -1.09 -21.25 -16.91
N GLY A 417 -0.96 -22.46 -16.36
CA GLY A 417 0.32 -23.15 -16.23
C GLY A 417 1.23 -22.66 -15.10
N GLY A 418 0.75 -21.76 -14.24
CA GLY A 418 1.52 -21.22 -13.13
C GLY A 418 1.63 -22.16 -11.93
N ALA A 419 2.73 -22.02 -11.19
CA ALA A 419 2.91 -22.65 -9.88
C ALA A 419 1.88 -22.09 -8.88
N TRP A 420 1.39 -22.96 -7.97
CA TRP A 420 0.41 -22.68 -6.90
C TRP A 420 -0.99 -22.22 -7.34
N GLY A 421 -1.17 -21.76 -8.57
CA GLY A 421 -2.45 -21.26 -9.08
C GLY A 421 -3.12 -22.18 -10.07
N ASP A 422 -4.45 -22.18 -10.05
CA ASP A 422 -5.27 -22.62 -11.19
C ASP A 422 -5.45 -21.45 -12.19
N ASN A 423 -6.29 -21.63 -13.21
CA ASN A 423 -6.53 -20.57 -14.19
C ASN A 423 -7.14 -19.30 -13.57
N ILE A 424 -7.90 -19.40 -12.48
CA ILE A 424 -8.51 -18.26 -11.81
C ILE A 424 -7.41 -17.46 -11.09
N LEU A 425 -6.62 -18.11 -10.23
CA LEU A 425 -5.54 -17.42 -9.51
C LEU A 425 -4.45 -16.89 -10.45
N ASN A 426 -4.06 -17.66 -11.47
CA ASN A 426 -3.07 -17.20 -12.45
C ASN A 426 -3.56 -15.93 -13.18
N THR A 427 -4.85 -15.88 -13.53
CA THR A 427 -5.44 -14.70 -14.17
C THR A 427 -5.52 -13.52 -13.22
N ILE A 428 -5.92 -13.76 -11.97
CA ILE A 428 -5.94 -12.74 -10.92
C ILE A 428 -4.54 -12.14 -10.74
N TRP A 429 -3.52 -12.95 -10.46
CA TRP A 429 -2.16 -12.44 -10.23
C TRP A 429 -1.58 -11.73 -11.45
N ALA A 430 -1.89 -12.20 -12.67
CA ALA A 430 -1.54 -11.50 -13.90
C ALA A 430 -2.19 -10.11 -13.97
N LEU A 431 -3.50 -10.02 -13.73
CA LEU A 431 -4.23 -8.75 -13.75
C LEU A 431 -3.76 -7.79 -12.66
N LEU A 432 -3.58 -8.27 -11.43
CA LEU A 432 -3.07 -7.45 -10.33
C LEU A 432 -1.66 -6.94 -10.63
N THR A 433 -0.82 -7.74 -11.30
CA THR A 433 0.54 -7.31 -11.72
C THR A 433 0.48 -6.27 -12.82
N LEU A 434 -0.36 -6.46 -13.86
CA LEU A 434 -0.51 -5.50 -14.95
C LEU A 434 -0.98 -4.13 -14.46
N GLU A 435 -1.86 -4.09 -13.46
CA GLU A 435 -2.37 -2.83 -12.88
C GLU A 435 -1.60 -2.34 -11.65
N ARG A 436 -0.49 -3.01 -11.32
CA ARG A 436 0.36 -2.68 -10.16
C ARG A 436 -0.45 -2.55 -8.85
N ILE A 437 -1.44 -3.42 -8.66
CA ILE A 437 -2.33 -3.36 -7.49
C ILE A 437 -1.56 -3.79 -6.24
N THR A 438 -1.37 -2.85 -5.33
CA THR A 438 -0.78 -3.03 -4.00
C THR A 438 -1.46 -2.03 -3.04
N PRO A 439 -1.46 -2.27 -1.71
CA PRO A 439 -1.84 -1.23 -0.76
C PRO A 439 -1.02 0.06 -0.97
N PRO A 440 -1.56 1.23 -0.60
CA PRO A 440 -0.83 2.49 -0.73
C PRO A 440 0.48 2.44 0.06
N PRO A 441 1.61 2.91 -0.50
CA PRO A 441 2.87 2.97 0.21
C PRO A 441 2.75 3.74 1.55
N PRO A 442 3.61 3.47 2.53
CA PRO A 442 3.55 4.13 3.82
C PRO A 442 3.77 5.64 3.66
N VAL A 443 2.92 6.42 4.31
CA VAL A 443 3.01 7.88 4.37
C VAL A 443 3.17 8.28 5.83
N ILE A 444 4.22 9.03 6.14
CA ILE A 444 4.40 9.63 7.47
C ILE A 444 3.43 10.79 7.59
N GLU A 445 2.48 10.66 8.51
CA GLU A 445 1.62 11.77 8.89
C GLU A 445 2.43 12.83 9.65
N VAL A 446 2.37 14.07 9.18
CA VAL A 446 3.03 15.21 9.79
C VAL A 446 2.01 16.26 10.20
N TYR A 447 2.24 16.89 11.35
CA TYR A 447 1.45 18.05 11.74
C TYR A 447 1.87 19.25 10.91
N ILE A 448 0.89 20.01 10.41
CA ILE A 448 1.15 21.27 9.73
C ILE A 448 0.33 22.41 10.33
N ASP A 449 0.83 23.63 10.20
CA ASP A 449 0.10 24.87 10.53
C ASP A 449 0.23 25.85 9.35
N VAL A 450 -0.90 26.13 8.69
CA VAL A 450 -1.01 27.14 7.66
C VAL A 450 -1.14 28.50 8.34
N LYS A 451 -0.11 29.34 8.25
CA LYS A 451 -0.03 30.64 8.93
C LYS A 451 0.03 30.52 10.45
N PRO A 452 1.15 30.01 11.00
CA PRO A 452 1.35 29.92 12.45
C PRO A 452 1.00 31.21 13.20
N HIS A 453 0.43 31.04 14.40
CA HIS A 453 -0.19 32.09 15.24
C HIS A 453 -1.55 32.63 14.74
N SER A 454 -2.22 31.93 13.83
CA SER A 454 -3.53 32.29 13.32
C SER A 454 -4.51 31.12 13.46
N TRP A 455 -5.79 31.43 13.66
CA TRP A 455 -6.90 30.48 13.50
C TRP A 455 -8.22 31.26 13.45
N PRO A 456 -9.17 30.96 12.54
CA PRO A 456 -9.10 30.03 11.42
C PRO A 456 -8.34 30.65 10.23
N ASN A 457 -7.29 29.98 9.75
CA ASN A 457 -6.21 30.51 8.91
C ASN A 457 -6.69 31.27 7.67
N PRO A 458 -6.82 32.61 7.71
CA PRO A 458 -7.64 33.30 6.72
C PRO A 458 -6.83 33.58 5.45
N LEU A 459 -7.33 33.12 4.31
CA LEU A 459 -6.73 33.37 3.00
C LEU A 459 -7.55 34.37 2.18
N ASN A 460 -6.86 35.36 1.62
CA ASN A 460 -7.49 36.45 0.86
C ASN A 460 -7.08 36.37 -0.61
N HIS A 461 -8.03 36.09 -1.49
CA HIS A 461 -7.80 36.02 -2.95
C HIS A 461 -7.26 37.32 -3.58
N LYS A 462 -7.40 38.48 -2.91
CA LYS A 462 -6.82 39.76 -3.36
C LYS A 462 -5.39 39.98 -2.87
N SER A 463 -4.90 39.14 -1.96
CA SER A 463 -3.51 39.17 -1.52
C SER A 463 -2.60 38.88 -2.71
N ARG A 464 -1.56 39.70 -2.87
CA ARG A 464 -0.47 39.47 -3.82
C ARG A 464 0.80 39.01 -3.13
N GLY A 465 0.72 38.73 -1.83
CA GLY A 465 1.84 38.35 -0.98
C GLY A 465 2.08 36.84 -0.98
N VAL A 466 2.79 36.41 0.07
CA VAL A 466 3.00 35.01 0.41
C VAL A 466 2.36 34.73 1.76
N PHE A 467 2.09 33.46 2.04
CA PHE A 467 1.73 32.98 3.38
C PHE A 467 2.64 31.81 3.77
N PRO A 468 3.00 31.69 5.05
CA PRO A 468 3.81 30.58 5.53
C PRO A 468 2.92 29.35 5.78
N VAL A 469 3.51 28.17 5.64
CA VAL A 469 2.99 26.89 6.12
C VAL A 469 4.15 26.18 6.81
N ALA A 470 3.98 25.77 8.06
CA ALA A 470 5.00 25.05 8.83
C ALA A 470 4.65 23.56 8.86
N ILE A 471 5.64 22.70 8.64
CA ILE A 471 5.60 21.30 9.07
C ILE A 471 6.23 21.26 10.46
N CYS A 472 5.46 20.84 11.46
CA CYS A 472 5.88 20.90 12.86
C CYS A 472 6.89 19.80 13.16
N GLY A 473 7.99 20.16 13.83
CA GLY A 473 8.84 19.18 14.48
C GLY A 473 8.17 18.64 15.75
N THR A 474 8.52 17.42 16.14
CA THR A 474 8.05 16.85 17.41
C THR A 474 9.21 16.16 18.14
N GLU A 475 8.95 15.59 19.31
CA GLU A 475 9.92 14.72 19.99
C GLU A 475 10.26 13.47 19.16
N GLU A 476 9.32 13.04 18.33
CA GLU A 476 9.36 11.78 17.57
C GLU A 476 9.71 11.99 16.09
N PHE A 477 9.63 13.23 15.58
CA PHE A 477 9.86 13.54 14.17
C PHE A 477 10.79 14.75 13.98
N ASP A 478 11.95 14.49 13.39
CA ASP A 478 12.94 15.52 13.01
C ASP A 478 12.69 16.00 11.57
N VAL A 479 12.18 17.23 11.43
CA VAL A 479 11.91 17.85 10.11
C VAL A 479 13.16 18.05 9.24
N MET A 480 14.37 17.86 9.77
CA MET A 480 15.60 17.92 8.97
C MET A 480 15.77 16.73 8.04
N THR A 481 15.01 15.64 8.24
CA THR A 481 15.02 14.46 7.37
C THR A 481 14.18 14.66 6.10
N ILE A 482 13.32 15.68 6.05
CA ILE A 482 12.49 16.01 4.89
C ILE A 482 13.35 16.62 3.78
N ASP A 483 13.22 16.13 2.54
CA ASP A 483 13.74 16.83 1.37
C ASP A 483 12.83 18.00 1.01
N PRO A 484 13.23 19.27 1.22
CA PRO A 484 12.37 20.40 0.93
C PRO A 484 12.08 20.59 -0.57
N ALA A 485 12.83 19.93 -1.46
CA ALA A 485 12.63 19.97 -2.91
C ALA A 485 11.40 19.16 -3.36
N THR A 486 11.01 18.15 -2.59
CA THR A 486 9.84 17.30 -2.88
C THR A 486 8.54 17.94 -2.40
N VAL A 487 8.60 18.89 -1.47
CA VAL A 487 7.40 19.44 -0.82
C VAL A 487 6.49 20.21 -1.78
N ARG A 488 5.19 19.94 -1.71
CA ARG A 488 4.12 20.61 -2.48
C ARG A 488 2.92 20.90 -1.57
N LEU A 489 2.13 21.90 -1.97
CA LEU A 489 0.84 22.24 -1.36
C LEU A 489 -0.30 21.93 -2.34
N THR A 490 -1.34 21.25 -1.87
CA THR A 490 -2.49 20.79 -2.66
C THR A 490 -3.79 20.82 -1.83
N MET A 491 -4.90 20.33 -2.39
CA MET A 491 -6.14 19.99 -1.69
C MET A 491 -6.42 18.50 -1.85
N LEU A 492 -7.26 17.95 -0.97
CA LEU A 492 -7.83 16.62 -1.16
C LEU A 492 -8.59 16.58 -2.51
N ASP A 493 -8.29 15.59 -3.36
CA ASP A 493 -8.93 15.37 -4.67
C ASP A 493 -8.79 16.53 -5.70
N ALA A 494 -7.74 17.37 -5.63
CA ALA A 494 -7.48 18.42 -6.64
C ALA A 494 -6.42 18.02 -7.68
N ASP A 495 -6.67 18.38 -8.95
CA ASP A 495 -5.75 18.16 -10.09
C ASP A 495 -4.56 19.16 -10.14
N GLY A 496 -4.05 19.59 -8.98
CA GLY A 496 -3.02 20.63 -8.95
C GLY A 496 -2.15 20.62 -7.71
N GLU A 497 -0.86 20.92 -7.90
CA GLU A 497 0.13 21.02 -6.84
C GLU A 497 0.91 22.33 -6.98
N VAL A 498 1.22 22.95 -5.83
CA VAL A 498 1.93 24.22 -5.79
C VAL A 498 3.29 24.02 -5.15
N THR A 499 4.35 24.39 -5.86
CA THR A 499 5.71 24.40 -5.31
C THR A 499 5.93 25.61 -4.39
N PRO A 500 6.60 25.45 -3.24
CA PRO A 500 6.94 26.57 -2.37
C PRO A 500 7.91 27.55 -3.04
N LEU A 501 7.75 28.84 -2.76
CA LEU A 501 8.66 29.89 -3.26
C LEU A 501 10.05 29.81 -2.59
N ARG A 502 10.06 29.47 -1.31
CA ARG A 502 11.25 29.34 -0.45
C ARG A 502 10.86 28.63 0.84
N TRP A 503 11.87 28.17 1.55
CA TRP A 503 11.73 27.55 2.86
C TRP A 503 12.87 27.94 3.80
N HIS A 504 12.67 27.73 5.10
CA HIS A 504 13.69 27.85 6.14
C HIS A 504 13.27 27.08 7.39
N TYR A 505 14.22 26.77 8.28
CA TYR A 505 13.94 26.17 9.59
C TYR A 505 13.72 27.23 10.66
N GLU A 506 12.61 27.16 11.40
CA GLU A 506 12.29 28.06 12.52
C GLU A 506 11.21 27.43 13.40
N ASP A 507 11.38 27.44 14.72
CA ASP A 507 10.35 27.07 15.71
C ASP A 507 9.24 28.14 15.73
N VAL A 508 8.09 27.85 15.13
CA VAL A 508 6.99 28.80 14.90
C VAL A 508 5.60 28.23 15.19
N ALA A 509 5.44 26.91 15.27
CA ALA A 509 4.16 26.23 15.38
C ALA A 509 4.13 25.23 16.56
N THR A 510 2.93 24.75 16.86
CA THR A 510 2.69 23.62 17.79
C THR A 510 1.79 22.62 17.07
N PRO A 511 1.99 21.31 17.18
CA PRO A 511 1.03 20.31 16.71
C PRO A 511 -0.38 20.49 17.30
N TYR A 512 -1.41 20.45 16.46
CA TYR A 512 -2.80 20.41 16.90
C TYR A 512 -3.27 18.97 17.11
N MET A 513 -3.62 18.62 18.35
CA MET A 513 -4.00 17.26 18.78
C MET A 513 -5.50 17.12 19.10
N GLY A 514 -6.35 18.02 18.56
CA GLY A 514 -7.78 18.03 18.85
C GLY A 514 -8.63 17.33 17.77
N GLU A 515 -9.94 17.56 17.80
CA GLU A 515 -10.89 16.99 16.82
C GLU A 515 -10.57 17.46 15.39
N GLU A 516 -10.79 16.57 14.42
CA GLU A 516 -10.66 16.81 12.98
C GLU A 516 -11.47 18.06 12.54
N GLY A 517 -10.93 18.84 11.60
CA GLY A 517 -11.53 20.12 11.21
C GLY A 517 -11.27 21.28 12.18
N GLY A 518 -10.66 21.00 13.33
CA GLY A 518 -10.23 22.00 14.30
C GLY A 518 -8.79 22.49 14.06
N GLY A 519 -8.35 23.36 14.96
CA GLY A 519 -7.03 23.97 14.92
C GLY A 519 -6.88 25.03 16.01
N HIS A 520 -5.73 25.67 16.07
CA HIS A 520 -5.41 26.65 17.11
C HIS A 520 -4.47 27.73 16.59
N ALA A 521 -4.27 28.79 17.37
CA ALA A 521 -3.31 29.86 17.06
C ALA A 521 -2.05 29.79 17.95
N CYS A 522 -1.65 28.59 18.38
CA CYS A 522 -0.40 28.41 19.12
C CYS A 522 0.81 28.78 18.24
N GLY A 523 1.92 29.08 18.89
CA GLY A 523 3.18 29.47 18.24
C GLY A 523 4.26 28.46 18.55
N ALA A 524 5.51 28.92 18.61
CA ALA A 524 6.66 28.12 18.98
C ALA A 524 6.45 27.24 20.23
N ASP A 525 6.85 25.96 20.15
CA ASP A 525 6.74 24.96 21.22
C ASP A 525 8.10 24.40 21.68
N GLY A 526 9.19 24.80 21.02
CA GLY A 526 10.54 24.37 21.32
C GLY A 526 11.09 23.28 20.39
N TYR A 527 10.29 22.78 19.45
CA TYR A 527 10.74 21.90 18.37
C TYR A 527 11.01 22.70 17.09
N MET A 528 11.94 22.22 16.26
CA MET A 528 12.27 22.91 15.02
C MET A 528 11.21 22.60 13.97
N ASP A 529 10.68 23.62 13.30
CA ASP A 529 9.76 23.43 12.18
C ASP A 529 10.45 23.69 10.84
N LEU A 530 9.91 23.07 9.78
CA LEU A 530 10.28 23.36 8.41
C LEU A 530 9.20 24.25 7.77
N VAL A 531 9.54 25.53 7.56
CA VAL A 531 8.60 26.59 7.17
C VAL A 531 8.71 26.90 5.69
N PHE A 532 7.64 26.65 4.95
CA PHE A 532 7.49 26.95 3.52
C PHE A 532 6.72 28.24 3.29
N HIS A 533 7.02 28.95 2.20
CA HIS A 533 6.29 30.16 1.81
C HIS A 533 5.65 29.99 0.43
N PHE A 534 4.33 30.07 0.37
CA PHE A 534 3.57 29.92 -0.87
C PHE A 534 3.03 31.26 -1.36
N ARG A 535 3.02 31.45 -2.69
CA ARG A 535 2.45 32.66 -3.29
C ARG A 535 0.95 32.55 -3.34
N THR A 536 0.25 33.44 -2.62
CA THR A 536 -1.22 33.41 -2.56
C THR A 536 -1.89 33.38 -3.94
N PRO A 537 -1.49 34.21 -4.94
CA PRO A 537 -2.15 34.17 -6.25
C PRO A 537 -2.00 32.85 -6.99
N GLU A 538 -0.89 32.15 -6.78
CA GLU A 538 -0.59 30.89 -7.47
C GLU A 538 -1.39 29.75 -6.86
N VAL A 539 -1.44 29.69 -5.52
CA VAL A 539 -2.28 28.75 -4.78
C VAL A 539 -3.76 28.87 -5.15
N PHE A 540 -4.28 30.10 -5.22
CA PHE A 540 -5.67 30.31 -5.62
C PHE A 540 -5.97 29.89 -7.07
N GLU A 541 -5.01 30.08 -7.98
CA GLU A 541 -5.19 29.76 -9.40
C GLU A 541 -5.10 28.26 -9.65
N ILE A 542 -4.05 27.61 -9.13
CA ILE A 542 -3.75 26.19 -9.37
C ILE A 542 -4.74 25.29 -8.61
N LEU A 543 -5.02 25.61 -7.34
CA LEU A 543 -5.94 24.82 -6.52
C LEU A 543 -7.39 25.31 -6.62
N HIS A 544 -7.69 26.23 -7.54
CA HIS A 544 -9.04 26.75 -7.75
C HIS A 544 -9.78 27.26 -6.49
N LEU A 545 -9.04 27.77 -5.48
CA LEU A 545 -9.61 28.17 -4.17
C LEU A 545 -10.69 29.26 -4.25
N TYR A 546 -10.87 29.88 -5.41
CA TYR A 546 -11.96 30.84 -5.67
C TYR A 546 -13.35 30.22 -5.49
N GLU A 547 -13.49 28.91 -5.69
CA GLU A 547 -14.76 28.20 -5.64
C GLU A 547 -15.30 28.05 -4.21
N TYR A 548 -14.41 28.04 -3.21
CA TYR A 548 -14.72 27.81 -1.80
C TYR A 548 -14.88 29.11 -1.00
N THR A 549 -15.24 30.22 -1.65
CA THR A 549 -15.29 31.54 -0.99
C THR A 549 -16.31 31.58 0.15
N GLY A 550 -15.83 31.83 1.38
CA GLY A 550 -16.62 31.88 2.59
C GLY A 550 -16.53 30.61 3.44
N GLU A 551 -15.89 29.56 2.93
CA GLU A 551 -15.83 28.23 3.52
C GLU A 551 -14.47 27.98 4.20
N ALA A 552 -14.48 27.04 5.14
CA ALA A 552 -13.27 26.48 5.72
C ALA A 552 -12.97 25.16 4.99
N ILE A 553 -11.77 25.04 4.43
CA ILE A 553 -11.35 23.87 3.65
C ILE A 553 -9.96 23.42 4.10
N PRO A 554 -9.62 22.13 4.01
CA PRO A 554 -8.28 21.65 4.27
C PRO A 554 -7.35 21.99 3.10
N LEU A 555 -6.14 22.46 3.42
CA LEU A 555 -5.00 22.39 2.51
C LEU A 555 -4.07 21.28 2.98
N VAL A 556 -3.51 20.54 2.03
CA VAL A 556 -2.64 19.39 2.28
C VAL A 556 -1.23 19.76 1.85
N ILE A 557 -0.24 19.51 2.72
CA ILE A 557 1.17 19.42 2.33
C ILE A 557 1.49 17.97 2.07
N ILE A 558 2.22 17.74 0.99
CA ILE A 558 2.88 16.47 0.68
C ILE A 558 4.36 16.70 0.46
N GLY A 559 5.16 15.63 0.59
CA GLY A 559 6.59 15.63 0.32
C GLY A 559 7.17 14.24 0.56
N ALA A 560 8.48 14.17 0.70
CA ALA A 560 9.19 12.95 1.07
C ALA A 560 10.42 13.26 1.93
N LEU A 561 10.86 12.28 2.69
CA LEU A 561 12.18 12.29 3.32
C LEU A 561 13.29 12.29 2.25
N PHE A 562 14.51 12.70 2.62
CA PHE A 562 15.68 12.50 1.76
C PHE A 562 15.86 11.02 1.41
N GLU A 563 16.45 10.72 0.25
CA GLU A 563 16.73 9.34 -0.17
C GLU A 563 17.60 8.60 0.86
N GLU A 564 18.57 9.27 1.46
CA GLU A 564 19.39 8.71 2.55
C GLU A 564 18.62 8.43 3.85
N GLU A 565 17.47 9.08 4.05
CA GLU A 565 16.53 8.86 5.17
C GLU A 565 15.36 7.94 4.74
N GLY A 566 15.45 7.37 3.54
CA GLY A 566 14.54 6.34 3.03
C GLY A 566 13.47 6.78 2.06
N GLY A 567 13.39 8.08 1.75
CA GLY A 567 12.48 8.58 0.71
C GLY A 567 11.00 8.43 1.04
N THR A 568 10.63 8.04 2.27
CA THR A 568 9.24 7.82 2.67
C THR A 568 8.41 9.09 2.45
N ALA A 569 7.24 8.94 1.83
CA ALA A 569 6.33 10.05 1.61
C ALA A 569 5.85 10.63 2.95
N ILE A 570 5.61 11.94 2.99
CA ILE A 570 4.98 12.63 4.12
C ILE A 570 3.70 13.32 3.67
N SER A 571 2.71 13.41 4.55
CA SER A 571 1.48 14.15 4.30
C SER A 571 0.93 14.77 5.57
N GLY A 572 0.36 15.96 5.47
CA GLY A 572 -0.28 16.64 6.58
C GLY A 572 -1.30 17.67 6.11
N ALA A 573 -2.31 17.96 6.92
CA ALA A 573 -3.39 18.88 6.54
C ALA A 573 -3.67 19.91 7.65
N ASP A 574 -4.07 21.12 7.24
CA ASP A 574 -4.60 22.16 8.12
C ASP A 574 -5.65 23.00 7.39
N PHE A 575 -6.58 23.58 8.16
CA PHE A 575 -7.76 24.23 7.63
C PHE A 575 -7.55 25.74 7.43
N VAL A 576 -7.91 26.19 6.24
CA VAL A 576 -7.91 27.61 5.86
C VAL A 576 -9.32 28.13 5.69
N TRP A 577 -9.54 29.38 6.10
CA TRP A 577 -10.79 30.09 5.82
C TRP A 577 -10.65 30.99 4.60
N ILE A 578 -11.36 30.66 3.52
CA ILE A 578 -11.30 31.45 2.29
C ILE A 578 -12.17 32.70 2.44
N LEU A 579 -11.53 33.86 2.52
CA LEU A 579 -12.24 35.11 2.84
C LEU A 579 -13.16 35.57 1.70
N GLN A 580 -14.42 35.82 2.06
CA GLN A 580 -15.32 36.61 1.25
C GLN A 580 -14.92 38.09 1.29
N VAL A 581 -14.31 38.58 0.21
CA VAL A 581 -13.91 39.99 0.13
C VAL A 581 -14.95 40.79 -0.66
N PRO A 582 -15.63 41.79 -0.05
CA PRO A 582 -16.60 42.61 -0.76
C PRO A 582 -16.01 43.23 -2.04
N ARG A 583 -16.79 43.26 -3.13
CA ARG A 583 -16.43 44.06 -4.30
C ARG A 583 -16.37 45.52 -3.87
N LYS A 584 -15.23 46.19 -4.11
CA LYS A 584 -15.10 47.63 -3.87
C LYS A 584 -16.11 48.34 -4.78
N GLY A 585 -17.20 48.83 -4.19
CA GLY A 585 -18.19 49.68 -4.84
C GLY A 585 -19.49 48.98 -5.23
N LYS A 586 -20.43 48.92 -4.28
CA LYS A 586 -21.77 49.50 -4.42
C LYS A 586 -22.30 49.73 -2.99
N PRO A 587 -22.89 50.90 -2.69
CA PRO A 587 -23.58 51.13 -1.43
C PRO A 587 -24.74 50.15 -1.22
#